data_AF-B3EJ60-F1
#
_entry.id   AF-B3EJ60-F1
#
_cell.length_a   1.000
_cell.length_b   1.000
_cell.length_c   1.000
_cell.angle_alpha   90.00
_cell.angle_beta   90.00
_cell.angle_gamma   90.00
#
_symmetry.space_group_name_H-M   'P 1'
#
loop_
_entity.id
_entity.type
_entity.pdbx_description
1 polymer ?
#
loop_
_entity_poly.entity_id
_entity_poly.type
_entity_poly.pdbx_seq_one_letter_code
_entity_poly.pdbx_strand_id
1 'polypeptide(L)'
;MSLHEQCIHLKNGKLAADTPFEHVSSLVSRAVEHGNIVLHFHGGLVSRDTALENAARLSSSYTKGKAYPVFFIWESGIPEILRNNLDEICSEEFFRHLWKLLLKVVFRKLSKVEGIRGPVSLTDTPESSILTASVDEALGSQNPSLLKSFTVDKKISELSDFERLSLEQELYLDYQLVSEIQKISQTLRTPEAIEQEKKERGFHVRASTVTLIDPDALDRFITRPSSGEKGLIETGKMIQAIAALAARTVSRFVNKRDHGLHATIVEEILRELYLSNAGKFIWELMKKDTADAFGDNEKIFGGSAFLSEIAAKSDPAAPPRITVVGHSTGAIYIAEFLDKAAELLPDQHFEIIFLAPAATFAKITGSIERHKHRIDSFRMFTMQDKLEKADKLVPFLYPHSLLYFISGVLENGYDVPVIGMQRFFNRRLFPDRRFPELTVARNFINSTPGGVVWSVTKSDSLAGMKSASLKHGDFDNDKKTLKSIEHLLKKGFSNGS
;
A
#
# COMPACT_ATOMS: atom_id res chain seq x y z
N MET A 1 -16.44 -19.34 -24.61
CA MET A 1 -15.09 -19.51 -24.05
C MET A 1 -15.23 -19.57 -22.55
N SER A 2 -14.67 -20.60 -21.92
CA SER A 2 -14.63 -20.69 -20.46
C SER A 2 -13.67 -19.62 -19.91
N LEU A 3 -13.94 -19.11 -18.71
CA LEU A 3 -13.05 -18.13 -18.08
C LEU A 3 -11.63 -18.69 -17.86
N HIS A 4 -11.53 -19.99 -17.56
CA HIS A 4 -10.26 -20.68 -17.38
C HIS A 4 -9.32 -20.54 -18.60
N GLU A 5 -9.86 -20.59 -19.81
CA GLU A 5 -9.11 -20.44 -21.07
C GLU A 5 -8.54 -19.04 -21.30
N GLN A 6 -8.91 -18.08 -20.44
CA GLN A 6 -8.46 -16.69 -20.44
C GLN A 6 -7.53 -16.38 -19.26
N CYS A 7 -7.25 -17.34 -18.38
CA CYS A 7 -6.45 -17.14 -17.18
C CYS A 7 -5.06 -17.76 -17.29
N ILE A 8 -4.04 -17.06 -16.78
CA ILE A 8 -2.70 -17.56 -16.50
C ILE A 8 -2.53 -17.51 -14.98
N HIS A 9 -2.49 -18.67 -14.33
CA HIS A 9 -2.40 -18.79 -12.89
C HIS A 9 -0.95 -18.96 -12.44
N LEU A 10 -0.52 -18.15 -11.47
CA LEU A 10 0.84 -18.08 -10.98
C LEU A 10 0.92 -18.31 -9.46
N LYS A 11 1.97 -19.00 -9.04
CA LYS A 11 2.36 -19.21 -7.65
C LYS A 11 3.82 -18.82 -7.45
N ASN A 12 4.08 -17.80 -6.64
CA ASN A 12 5.42 -17.25 -6.40
C ASN A 12 6.14 -16.90 -7.73
N GLY A 13 5.44 -16.22 -8.64
CA GLY A 13 5.90 -15.88 -9.99
C GLY A 13 5.92 -17.05 -11.01
N LYS A 14 5.69 -18.29 -10.60
CA LYS A 14 5.81 -19.46 -11.49
C LYS A 14 4.45 -19.94 -11.98
N LEU A 15 4.39 -20.52 -13.18
CA LEU A 15 3.21 -21.19 -13.72
C LEU A 15 2.70 -22.23 -12.72
N ALA A 16 1.42 -22.12 -12.37
CA ALA A 16 0.73 -23.10 -11.56
C ALA A 16 0.42 -24.36 -12.38
N ALA A 17 0.21 -25.48 -11.70
CA ALA A 17 -0.02 -26.78 -12.35
C ALA A 17 -1.30 -26.81 -13.22
N ASP A 18 -2.29 -25.97 -12.93
CA ASP A 18 -3.53 -25.83 -13.68
C ASP A 18 -3.40 -24.94 -14.94
N THR A 19 -2.33 -24.16 -15.07
CA THR A 19 -2.03 -23.38 -16.28
C THR A 19 -0.59 -23.63 -16.74
N PRO A 20 -0.27 -24.84 -17.25
CA PRO A 20 1.06 -25.15 -17.77
C PRO A 20 1.37 -24.33 -19.04
N PHE A 21 2.61 -24.41 -19.52
CA PHE A 21 3.08 -23.66 -20.69
C PHE A 21 2.18 -23.86 -21.93
N GLU A 22 1.72 -25.08 -22.16
CA GLU A 22 0.87 -25.47 -23.29
C GLU A 22 -0.50 -24.79 -23.24
N HIS A 23 -1.02 -24.54 -22.03
CA HIS A 23 -2.23 -23.76 -21.83
C HIS A 23 -1.98 -22.29 -22.21
N VAL A 24 -0.86 -21.70 -21.76
CA VAL A 24 -0.46 -20.34 -22.14
C VAL A 24 -0.31 -20.24 -23.65
N SER A 25 0.36 -21.21 -24.28
CA SER A 25 0.55 -21.29 -25.72
C SER A 25 -0.79 -21.28 -26.46
N SER A 26 -1.72 -22.15 -26.07
CA SER A 26 -3.07 -22.22 -26.67
C SER A 26 -3.87 -20.92 -26.48
N LEU A 27 -3.77 -20.31 -25.30
CA LEU A 27 -4.38 -19.02 -24.99
C LEU A 27 -3.83 -17.91 -25.90
N VAL A 28 -2.50 -17.83 -26.04
CA VAL A 28 -1.84 -16.80 -26.86
C VAL A 28 -2.21 -16.97 -28.34
N SER A 29 -2.31 -18.20 -28.86
CA SER A 29 -2.76 -18.41 -30.24
C SER A 29 -4.12 -17.75 -30.51
N ARG A 30 -5.09 -17.93 -29.61
CA ARG A 30 -6.42 -17.30 -29.73
C ARG A 30 -6.36 -15.78 -29.58
N ALA A 31 -5.52 -15.29 -28.69
CA ALA A 31 -5.35 -13.86 -28.45
C ALA A 31 -4.74 -13.16 -29.67
N VAL A 32 -3.72 -13.76 -30.29
CA VAL A 32 -3.08 -13.26 -31.52
C VAL A 32 -4.05 -13.31 -32.70
N GLU A 33 -4.79 -14.42 -32.89
CA GLU A 33 -5.81 -14.52 -33.94
C GLU A 33 -6.88 -13.42 -33.82
N HIS A 34 -7.21 -13.00 -32.60
CA HIS A 34 -8.13 -11.90 -32.35
C HIS A 34 -7.54 -10.51 -32.69
N GLY A 35 -6.22 -10.33 -32.59
CA GLY A 35 -5.49 -9.11 -32.97
C GLY A 35 -5.67 -7.88 -32.05
N ASN A 36 -6.58 -7.94 -31.07
CA ASN A 36 -6.76 -6.92 -30.03
C ASN A 36 -6.84 -7.61 -28.67
N ILE A 37 -5.82 -7.42 -27.84
CA ILE A 37 -5.58 -8.15 -26.60
C ILE A 37 -5.64 -7.17 -25.43
N VAL A 38 -6.32 -7.55 -24.35
CA VAL A 38 -6.24 -6.84 -23.07
C VAL A 38 -5.68 -7.75 -21.99
N LEU A 39 -4.52 -7.40 -21.47
CA LEU A 39 -3.90 -8.07 -20.33
C LEU A 39 -4.38 -7.40 -19.06
N HIS A 40 -4.75 -8.18 -18.05
CA HIS A 40 -5.14 -7.66 -16.76
C HIS A 40 -4.30 -8.29 -15.64
N PHE A 41 -3.61 -7.42 -14.92
CA PHE A 41 -2.91 -7.72 -13.68
C PHE A 41 -3.74 -7.19 -12.51
N HIS A 42 -4.26 -8.09 -11.66
CA HIS A 42 -5.10 -7.71 -10.52
C HIS A 42 -4.31 -7.05 -9.36
N GLY A 43 -4.99 -6.71 -8.26
CA GLY A 43 -4.32 -6.19 -7.06
C GLY A 43 -3.64 -7.28 -6.23
N GLY A 44 -2.54 -6.94 -5.53
CA GLY A 44 -1.78 -7.91 -4.75
C GLY A 44 -2.41 -8.35 -3.42
N LEU A 45 -3.60 -7.88 -3.05
CA LEU A 45 -4.27 -8.34 -1.83
C LEU A 45 -5.61 -9.00 -2.15
N VAL A 46 -5.58 -9.97 -3.05
CA VAL A 46 -6.76 -10.67 -3.57
C VAL A 46 -6.54 -12.18 -3.52
N SER A 47 -7.51 -12.93 -2.98
CA SER A 47 -7.48 -14.40 -3.01
C SER A 47 -7.68 -14.91 -4.45
N ARG A 48 -7.29 -16.16 -4.73
CA ARG A 48 -7.49 -16.76 -6.05
C ARG A 48 -8.96 -16.71 -6.48
N ASP A 49 -9.88 -17.05 -5.57
CA ASP A 49 -11.31 -17.11 -5.87
C ASP A 49 -11.87 -15.71 -6.17
N THR A 50 -11.52 -14.71 -5.36
CA THR A 50 -11.90 -13.31 -5.63
C THR A 50 -11.30 -12.81 -6.94
N ALA A 51 -10.06 -13.20 -7.27
CA ALA A 51 -9.43 -12.82 -8.53
C ALA A 51 -10.15 -13.44 -9.74
N LEU A 52 -10.61 -14.69 -9.63
CA LEU A 52 -11.43 -15.35 -10.66
C LEU A 52 -12.83 -14.70 -10.79
N GLU A 53 -13.48 -14.34 -9.69
CA GLU A 53 -14.74 -13.60 -9.72
C GLU A 53 -14.58 -12.22 -10.40
N ASN A 54 -13.48 -11.52 -10.11
CA ASN A 54 -13.14 -10.26 -10.75
C ASN A 54 -12.87 -10.45 -12.25
N ALA A 55 -12.11 -11.48 -12.62
CA ALA A 55 -11.86 -11.84 -14.02
C ALA A 55 -13.16 -12.14 -14.78
N ALA A 56 -14.11 -12.86 -14.18
CA ALA A 56 -15.42 -13.14 -14.78
C ALA A 56 -16.18 -11.84 -15.12
N ARG A 57 -16.21 -10.90 -14.16
CA ARG A 57 -16.87 -9.60 -14.31
C ARG A 57 -16.19 -8.73 -15.38
N LEU A 58 -14.87 -8.69 -15.36
CA LEU A 58 -14.06 -7.90 -16.30
C LEU A 58 -14.12 -8.47 -17.72
N SER A 59 -14.12 -9.80 -17.88
CA SER A 59 -14.17 -10.49 -19.17
C SER A 59 -15.37 -10.04 -20.01
N SER A 60 -16.53 -9.85 -19.37
CA SER A 60 -17.72 -9.31 -20.04
C SER A 60 -17.50 -7.89 -20.58
N SER A 61 -16.87 -7.01 -19.81
CA SER A 61 -16.63 -5.62 -20.20
C SER A 61 -15.56 -5.52 -21.29
N TYR A 62 -14.49 -6.32 -21.18
CA TYR A 62 -13.40 -6.37 -22.14
C TYR A 62 -13.83 -6.93 -23.49
N THR A 63 -14.66 -7.98 -23.48
CA THR A 63 -15.24 -8.54 -24.71
C THR A 63 -16.17 -7.53 -25.41
N LYS A 64 -16.98 -6.77 -24.67
CA LYS A 64 -17.80 -5.67 -25.24
C LYS A 64 -16.94 -4.54 -25.82
N GLY A 65 -15.75 -4.36 -25.24
CA GLY A 65 -14.68 -3.49 -25.73
C GLY A 65 -14.02 -4.00 -27.01
N LYS A 66 -14.44 -5.16 -27.54
CA LYS A 66 -13.83 -5.85 -28.69
C LYS A 66 -12.36 -6.20 -28.44
N ALA A 67 -11.99 -6.57 -27.22
CA ALA A 67 -10.65 -7.05 -26.88
C ALA A 67 -10.74 -8.47 -26.32
N TYR A 68 -9.74 -9.29 -26.64
CA TYR A 68 -9.54 -10.62 -26.09
C TYR A 68 -8.91 -10.49 -24.70
N PRO A 69 -9.61 -10.89 -23.61
CA PRO A 69 -9.09 -10.70 -22.28
C PRO A 69 -8.13 -11.85 -21.89
N VAL A 70 -7.02 -11.46 -21.27
CA VAL A 70 -6.06 -12.37 -20.63
C VAL A 70 -5.84 -11.91 -19.19
N PHE A 71 -6.14 -12.76 -18.23
CA PHE A 71 -6.03 -12.45 -16.81
C PHE A 71 -4.84 -13.18 -16.21
N PHE A 72 -3.89 -12.43 -15.66
CA PHE A 72 -2.87 -12.99 -14.79
C PHE A 72 -3.43 -13.08 -13.39
N ILE A 73 -3.55 -14.30 -12.87
CA ILE A 73 -4.04 -14.59 -11.52
C ILE A 73 -2.84 -15.03 -10.70
N TRP A 74 -2.41 -14.27 -9.70
CA TRP A 74 -1.35 -14.70 -8.78
C TRP A 74 -1.88 -14.79 -7.35
N GLU A 75 -1.46 -15.84 -6.65
CA GLU A 75 -1.85 -16.04 -5.27
C GLU A 75 -1.15 -15.03 -4.36
N SER A 76 -1.92 -14.07 -3.87
CA SER A 76 -1.63 -13.38 -2.62
C SER A 76 -2.55 -13.93 -1.55
N GLY A 77 -2.28 -15.12 -1.01
CA GLY A 77 -3.07 -15.73 0.07
C GLY A 77 -2.83 -15.12 1.46
N ILE A 78 -2.60 -13.81 1.52
CA ILE A 78 -2.08 -13.09 2.68
C ILE A 78 -2.94 -11.87 3.16
N PRO A 79 -3.97 -11.35 2.45
CA PRO A 79 -4.81 -10.24 2.94
C PRO A 79 -5.48 -10.52 4.28
N GLU A 80 -5.98 -11.74 4.47
CA GLU A 80 -6.63 -12.17 5.71
C GLU A 80 -5.62 -12.14 6.85
N ILE A 81 -4.39 -12.61 6.61
CA ILE A 81 -3.31 -12.58 7.60
C ILE A 81 -2.97 -11.13 7.96
N LEU A 82 -2.83 -10.25 6.96
CA LEU A 82 -2.54 -8.83 7.20
C LEU A 82 -3.62 -8.16 8.06
N ARG A 83 -4.91 -8.39 7.73
CA ARG A 83 -6.02 -7.83 8.52
C ARG A 83 -6.04 -8.39 9.93
N ASN A 84 -5.88 -9.70 10.09
CA ASN A 84 -5.86 -10.37 11.39
C ASN A 84 -4.73 -9.83 12.28
N ASN A 85 -3.52 -9.65 11.73
CA ASN A 85 -2.39 -9.09 12.48
C ASN A 85 -2.69 -7.65 12.93
N LEU A 86 -3.23 -6.81 12.04
CA LEU A 86 -3.58 -5.42 12.37
C LEU A 86 -4.70 -5.34 13.42
N ASP A 87 -5.72 -6.20 13.33
CA ASP A 87 -6.79 -6.28 14.31
C ASP A 87 -6.27 -6.78 15.68
N GLU A 88 -5.33 -7.73 15.68
CA GLU A 88 -4.67 -8.19 16.89
C GLU A 88 -3.81 -7.09 17.53
N ILE A 89 -2.96 -6.41 16.74
CA ILE A 89 -2.16 -5.26 17.20
C ILE A 89 -3.08 -4.19 17.79
N CYS A 90 -4.18 -3.87 17.11
CA CYS A 90 -5.17 -2.90 17.59
C CYS A 90 -5.81 -3.34 18.92
N SER A 91 -5.80 -4.63 19.24
CA SER A 91 -6.36 -5.20 20.46
C SER A 91 -5.40 -5.27 21.64
N GLU A 92 -4.10 -5.06 21.43
CA GLU A 92 -3.10 -5.09 22.50
C GLU A 92 -3.28 -3.94 23.50
N GLU A 93 -3.19 -4.26 24.78
CA GLU A 93 -3.22 -3.26 25.87
C GLU A 93 -2.08 -2.25 25.73
N PHE A 94 -0.87 -2.73 25.46
CA PHE A 94 0.31 -1.89 25.23
C PHE A 94 0.10 -0.96 24.02
N PHE A 95 -0.34 -1.47 22.88
CA PHE A 95 -0.57 -0.66 21.68
C PHE A 95 -1.63 0.43 21.92
N ARG A 96 -2.78 0.07 22.51
CA ARG A 96 -3.86 1.02 22.81
C ARG A 96 -3.42 2.11 23.79
N HIS A 97 -2.65 1.73 24.82
CA HIS A 97 -2.10 2.69 25.77
C HIS A 97 -1.12 3.65 25.09
N LEU A 98 -0.17 3.11 24.34
CA LEU A 98 0.81 3.89 23.58
C LEU A 98 0.15 4.83 22.57
N TRP A 99 -0.86 4.36 21.85
CA TRP A 99 -1.63 5.15 20.90
C TRP A 99 -2.32 6.35 21.58
N LYS A 100 -3.02 6.12 22.70
CA LYS A 100 -3.66 7.20 23.48
C LYS A 100 -2.64 8.17 24.07
N LEU A 101 -1.51 7.66 24.55
CA LEU A 101 -0.43 8.48 25.08
C LEU A 101 0.15 9.41 24.00
N LEU A 102 0.47 8.87 22.83
CA LEU A 102 1.00 9.66 21.72
C LEU A 102 -0.03 10.63 21.16
N LEU A 103 -1.32 10.26 21.10
CA LEU A 103 -2.40 11.19 20.76
C LEU A 103 -2.36 12.41 21.68
N LYS A 104 -2.30 12.20 22.99
CA LYS A 104 -2.25 13.26 23.99
C LYS A 104 -1.01 14.15 23.85
N VAL A 105 0.18 13.55 23.80
CA VAL A 105 1.46 14.27 23.73
C VAL A 105 1.56 15.10 22.45
N VAL A 106 1.34 14.45 21.30
CA VAL A 106 1.48 15.09 20.00
C VAL A 106 0.40 16.15 19.83
N PHE A 107 -0.85 15.86 20.18
CA PHE A 107 -1.93 16.86 20.14
C PHE A 107 -1.57 18.11 20.93
N ARG A 108 -1.07 17.99 22.16
CA ARG A 108 -0.69 19.16 22.96
C ARG A 108 0.42 19.99 22.31
N LYS A 109 1.43 19.35 21.73
CA LYS A 109 2.50 20.04 20.99
C LYS A 109 1.95 20.79 19.78
N LEU A 110 0.98 20.19 19.08
CA LEU A 110 0.40 20.70 17.85
C LEU A 110 -0.67 21.79 18.07
N SER A 111 -1.35 21.79 19.21
CA SER A 111 -2.54 22.61 19.43
C SER A 111 -2.30 23.97 20.09
N LYS A 112 -1.09 24.25 20.62
CA LYS A 112 -0.73 25.47 21.39
C LYS A 112 -1.95 26.29 21.83
N VAL A 113 -2.73 25.75 22.77
CA VAL A 113 -3.92 26.42 23.30
C VAL A 113 -3.48 27.79 23.81
N GLU A 114 -4.12 28.88 23.35
CA GLU A 114 -3.83 30.22 23.85
C GLU A 114 -3.92 30.23 25.38
N GLY A 115 -2.80 30.56 26.05
CA GLY A 115 -2.68 30.53 27.52
C GLY A 115 -1.88 29.35 28.08
N ILE A 116 -1.69 28.26 27.33
CA ILE A 116 -0.81 27.14 27.73
C ILE A 116 0.55 27.31 27.04
N ARG A 117 1.36 28.25 27.55
CA ARG A 117 2.81 28.25 27.29
C ARG A 117 3.46 27.35 28.34
N GLY A 118 3.68 26.09 28.00
CA GLY A 118 4.34 25.12 28.87
C GLY A 118 4.99 23.98 28.09
N PRO A 119 5.93 23.25 28.71
CA PRO A 119 6.57 22.09 28.09
C PRO A 119 5.54 21.03 27.67
N VAL A 120 5.92 20.19 26.69
CA VAL A 120 5.15 18.99 26.34
C VAL A 120 5.01 18.12 27.57
N SER A 121 3.77 17.83 27.96
CA SER A 121 3.46 17.07 29.19
C SER A 121 2.33 16.05 28.96
N LEU A 122 2.36 15.00 29.76
CA LEU A 122 1.32 13.99 29.96
C LEU A 122 0.21 14.46 30.91
N THR A 123 0.14 15.73 31.29
CA THR A 123 -1.06 16.26 31.97
C THR A 123 -2.26 16.35 31.02
N ASP A 124 -3.45 16.01 31.50
CA ASP A 124 -4.66 16.09 30.68
C ASP A 124 -5.16 17.53 30.51
N THR A 125 -5.62 17.81 29.30
CA THR A 125 -6.44 18.96 28.93
C THR A 125 -7.84 18.44 28.57
N PRO A 126 -8.91 19.24 28.70
CA PRO A 126 -10.25 18.81 28.29
C PRO A 126 -10.28 18.24 26.86
N GLU A 127 -9.58 18.87 25.93
CA GLU A 127 -9.51 18.45 24.53
C GLU A 127 -8.73 17.13 24.35
N SER A 128 -7.58 16.98 25.03
CA SER A 128 -6.81 15.73 24.96
C SER A 128 -7.58 14.56 25.60
N SER A 129 -8.31 14.80 26.69
CA SER A 129 -9.17 13.80 27.32
C SER A 129 -10.33 13.38 26.41
N ILE A 130 -10.94 14.33 25.70
CA ILE A 130 -11.98 14.03 24.71
C ILE A 130 -11.41 13.17 23.57
N LEU A 131 -10.20 13.49 23.10
CA LEU A 131 -9.54 12.75 22.02
C LEU A 131 -9.25 11.30 22.44
N THR A 132 -8.62 11.09 23.60
CA THR A 132 -8.30 9.75 24.10
C THR A 132 -9.54 8.96 24.47
N ALA A 133 -10.55 9.57 25.09
CA ALA A 133 -11.82 8.92 25.39
C ALA A 133 -12.57 8.48 24.13
N SER A 134 -12.46 9.23 23.01
CA SER A 134 -13.09 8.84 21.75
C SER A 134 -12.52 7.54 21.17
N VAL A 135 -11.27 7.19 21.50
CA VAL A 135 -10.67 5.90 21.12
C VAL A 135 -11.32 4.77 21.90
N ASP A 136 -11.43 4.92 23.22
CA ASP A 136 -12.06 3.92 24.10
C ASP A 136 -13.55 3.74 23.76
N GLU A 137 -14.27 4.84 23.50
CA GLU A 137 -15.67 4.82 23.09
C GLU A 137 -15.85 4.14 21.73
N ALA A 138 -15.02 4.46 20.74
CA ALA A 138 -15.09 3.85 19.42
C ALA A 138 -14.83 2.33 19.47
N LEU A 139 -13.81 1.91 20.23
CA LEU A 139 -13.48 0.49 20.40
C LEU A 139 -14.56 -0.25 21.21
N GLY A 140 -15.05 0.34 22.30
CA GLY A 140 -16.06 -0.28 23.18
C GLY A 140 -17.43 -0.42 22.51
N SER A 141 -17.83 0.57 21.71
CA SER A 141 -19.10 0.55 20.95
C SER A 141 -18.98 -0.09 19.57
N GLN A 142 -17.78 -0.53 19.18
CA GLN A 142 -17.48 -1.03 17.83
C GLN A 142 -17.90 -0.04 16.72
N ASN A 143 -17.80 1.27 17.01
CA ASN A 143 -18.20 2.33 16.10
C ASN A 143 -17.04 3.29 15.78
N PRO A 144 -16.34 3.09 14.66
CA PRO A 144 -15.20 3.92 14.26
C PRO A 144 -15.59 5.30 13.74
N SER A 145 -16.88 5.64 13.69
CA SER A 145 -17.33 7.03 13.45
C SER A 145 -17.21 7.93 14.69
N LEU A 146 -17.06 7.33 15.87
CA LEU A 146 -16.90 8.08 17.13
C LEU A 146 -15.50 8.66 17.33
N LEU A 147 -14.50 8.16 16.57
CA LEU A 147 -13.14 8.67 16.61
C LEU A 147 -13.12 10.16 16.23
N LYS A 148 -12.66 10.99 17.16
CA LYS A 148 -12.57 12.44 16.95
C LYS A 148 -11.29 12.80 16.22
N SER A 149 -11.38 13.82 15.36
CA SER A 149 -10.25 14.45 14.72
C SER A 149 -10.18 15.91 15.15
N PHE A 150 -8.97 16.47 15.12
CA PHE A 150 -8.73 17.85 15.50
C PHE A 150 -7.95 18.59 14.43
N THR A 151 -8.18 19.90 14.36
CA THR A 151 -7.40 20.78 13.48
C THR A 151 -6.16 21.24 14.23
N VAL A 152 -5.02 21.13 13.55
CA VAL A 152 -3.71 21.51 14.09
C VAL A 152 -3.39 22.96 13.73
N ASP A 153 -2.69 23.69 14.60
CA ASP A 153 -2.25 25.06 14.34
C ASP A 153 -1.25 25.12 13.17
N LYS A 154 -1.18 26.26 12.47
CA LYS A 154 -0.29 26.49 11.33
C LYS A 154 1.16 26.73 11.74
N LYS A 155 1.44 27.10 13.00
CA LYS A 155 2.79 27.39 13.51
C LYS A 155 3.29 26.29 14.44
N ILE A 156 3.78 25.22 13.82
CA ILE A 156 4.31 24.03 14.49
C ILE A 156 5.84 24.14 14.50
N SER A 157 6.46 23.78 15.63
CA SER A 157 7.91 23.63 15.75
C SER A 157 8.25 22.20 16.13
N GLU A 158 9.49 21.80 15.84
CA GLU A 158 10.03 20.52 16.31
C GLU A 158 9.93 20.40 17.84
N LEU A 159 9.97 19.15 18.31
CA LEU A 159 10.17 18.86 19.73
C LEU A 159 11.62 19.19 20.08
N SER A 160 11.83 20.11 21.01
CA SER A 160 13.18 20.46 21.49
C SER A 160 13.77 19.35 22.37
N ASP A 161 15.09 19.34 22.53
CA ASP A 161 15.76 18.36 23.41
C ASP A 161 15.26 18.44 24.84
N PHE A 162 14.97 19.66 25.34
CA PHE A 162 14.39 19.85 26.66
C PHE A 162 12.98 19.25 26.77
N GLU A 163 12.11 19.51 25.79
CA GLU A 163 10.76 18.92 25.77
C GLU A 163 10.81 17.40 25.65
N ARG A 164 11.77 16.86 24.89
CA ARG A 164 11.98 15.43 24.75
C ARG A 164 12.43 14.80 26.07
N LEU A 165 13.42 15.38 26.75
CA LEU A 165 13.88 14.92 28.06
C LEU A 165 12.77 15.00 29.13
N SER A 166 11.99 16.08 29.12
CA SER A 166 10.81 16.22 30.00
C SER A 166 9.79 15.12 29.73
N LEU A 167 9.49 14.84 28.46
CA LEU A 167 8.58 13.77 28.07
C LEU A 167 9.10 12.40 28.54
N GLU A 168 10.39 12.11 28.37
CA GLU A 168 11.00 10.86 28.86
C GLU A 168 10.80 10.70 30.37
N GLN A 169 11.02 11.76 31.17
CA GLN A 169 10.79 11.74 32.61
C GLN A 169 9.32 11.47 32.96
N GLU A 170 8.38 12.09 32.26
CA GLU A 170 6.95 11.87 32.49
C GLU A 170 6.53 10.44 32.09
N LEU A 171 7.09 9.89 31.02
CA LEU A 171 6.86 8.50 30.60
C LEU A 171 7.33 7.48 31.65
N TYR A 172 8.43 7.75 32.37
CA TYR A 172 8.87 6.91 33.49
C TYR A 172 7.88 6.87 34.66
N LEU A 173 7.06 7.91 34.81
CA LEU A 173 6.05 8.01 35.87
C LEU A 173 4.71 7.40 35.46
N ASP A 174 4.53 7.03 34.19
CA ASP A 174 3.34 6.34 33.70
C ASP A 174 3.37 4.86 34.12
N TYR A 175 2.68 4.55 35.23
CA TYR A 175 2.65 3.21 35.82
C TYR A 175 2.14 2.15 34.83
N GLN A 176 1.11 2.47 34.05
CA GLN A 176 0.52 1.52 33.09
C GLN A 176 1.52 1.18 31.99
N LEU A 177 2.21 2.17 31.44
CA LEU A 177 3.24 1.97 30.43
C LEU A 177 4.39 1.13 30.98
N VAL A 178 4.93 1.50 32.15
CA VAL A 178 6.05 0.78 32.78
C VAL A 178 5.65 -0.66 33.09
N SER A 179 4.45 -0.89 33.61
CA SER A 179 3.91 -2.23 33.89
C SER A 179 3.80 -3.09 32.62
N GLU A 180 3.27 -2.56 31.52
CA GLU A 180 3.17 -3.30 30.27
C GLU A 180 4.53 -3.62 29.66
N ILE A 181 5.51 -2.70 29.74
CA ILE A 181 6.90 -2.97 29.31
C ILE A 181 7.50 -4.13 30.13
N GLN A 182 7.30 -4.13 31.45
CA GLN A 182 7.79 -5.19 32.32
C GLN A 182 7.14 -6.55 31.99
N LYS A 183 5.83 -6.56 31.75
CA LYS A 183 5.07 -7.75 31.36
C LYS A 183 5.57 -8.32 30.02
N ILE A 184 5.83 -7.47 29.02
CA ILE A 184 6.44 -7.88 27.75
C ILE A 184 7.83 -8.49 27.99
N SER A 185 8.67 -7.83 28.80
CA SER A 185 10.02 -8.29 29.12
C SER A 185 10.04 -9.65 29.84
N GLN A 186 9.07 -9.93 30.71
CA GLN A 186 8.97 -11.19 31.46
C GLN A 186 8.43 -12.35 30.61
N THR A 187 7.80 -12.05 29.48
CA THR A 187 7.14 -13.03 28.61
C THR A 187 7.88 -13.22 27.28
N LEU A 188 9.14 -12.78 27.20
CA LEU A 188 9.98 -12.97 26.03
C LEU A 188 10.21 -14.45 25.73
N ARG A 189 10.03 -14.82 24.47
CA ARG A 189 10.31 -16.16 23.93
C ARG A 189 11.81 -16.33 23.71
N THR A 190 12.27 -17.58 23.75
CA THR A 190 13.68 -17.89 23.48
C THR A 190 14.03 -17.57 22.02
N PRO A 191 15.28 -17.15 21.71
CA PRO A 191 15.70 -16.87 20.34
C PRO A 191 15.45 -18.05 19.39
N GLU A 192 15.67 -19.28 19.87
CA GLU A 192 15.50 -20.51 19.09
C GLU A 192 14.04 -20.71 18.67
N ALA A 193 13.09 -20.46 19.57
CA ALA A 193 11.67 -20.59 19.28
C ALA A 193 11.19 -19.53 18.27
N ILE A 194 11.76 -18.33 18.31
CA ILE A 194 11.48 -17.25 17.36
C ILE A 194 12.07 -17.60 15.98
N GLU A 195 13.31 -18.10 15.95
CA GLU A 195 13.97 -18.48 14.70
C GLU A 195 13.25 -19.65 14.00
N GLN A 196 12.74 -20.61 14.76
CA GLN A 196 11.91 -21.70 14.23
C GLN A 196 10.63 -21.17 13.58
N GLU A 197 9.88 -20.29 14.25
CA GLU A 197 8.66 -19.67 13.70
C GLU A 197 8.95 -18.83 12.45
N LYS A 198 10.06 -18.07 12.44
CA LYS A 198 10.52 -17.33 11.24
C LYS A 198 10.83 -18.27 10.07
N LYS A 199 11.46 -19.43 10.32
CA LYS A 199 11.81 -20.43 9.28
C LYS A 199 10.60 -21.12 8.67
N GLU A 200 9.53 -21.31 9.46
CA GLU A 200 8.27 -21.90 9.00
C GLU A 200 7.44 -20.94 8.11
N ARG A 201 8.04 -19.81 7.67
CA ARG A 201 7.39 -18.75 6.87
C ARG A 201 6.19 -18.13 7.60
N GLY A 202 6.25 -18.04 8.92
CA GLY A 202 5.25 -17.32 9.70
C GLY A 202 5.21 -15.85 9.26
N PHE A 203 4.13 -15.44 8.60
CA PHE A 203 3.73 -14.03 8.45
C PHE A 203 3.26 -13.41 9.78
N HIS A 204 3.36 -14.19 10.85
CA HIS A 204 3.00 -13.90 12.21
C HIS A 204 4.20 -14.29 13.06
N VAL A 205 4.95 -13.30 13.56
CA VAL A 205 6.16 -13.55 14.34
C VAL A 205 6.02 -12.88 15.69
N ARG A 206 6.16 -13.66 16.77
CA ARG A 206 6.04 -13.13 18.13
C ARG A 206 7.32 -13.37 18.91
N ALA A 207 7.93 -12.29 19.42
CA ALA A 207 9.02 -12.40 20.38
C ALA A 207 8.55 -12.44 21.84
N SER A 208 7.26 -12.22 22.11
CA SER A 208 6.64 -12.34 23.43
C SER A 208 5.28 -13.02 23.29
N THR A 209 4.80 -13.70 24.33
CA THR A 209 3.47 -14.33 24.30
C THR A 209 2.31 -13.35 24.39
N VAL A 210 2.57 -12.07 24.74
CA VAL A 210 1.52 -11.06 24.98
C VAL A 210 1.52 -9.90 23.97
N THR A 211 2.44 -9.88 23.00
CA THR A 211 2.53 -8.81 22.00
C THR A 211 3.12 -9.28 20.66
N LEU A 212 2.69 -8.61 19.59
CA LEU A 212 3.19 -8.68 18.23
C LEU A 212 4.29 -7.66 17.94
N ILE A 213 4.88 -7.00 18.95
CA ILE A 213 6.09 -6.20 18.70
C ILE A 213 7.13 -7.11 18.05
N ASP A 214 7.67 -6.63 16.93
CA ASP A 214 8.66 -7.32 16.14
C ASP A 214 9.85 -7.74 17.02
N PRO A 215 10.38 -8.96 16.86
CA PRO A 215 11.55 -9.41 17.61
C PRO A 215 12.73 -8.42 17.56
N ASP A 216 13.00 -7.90 16.36
CA ASP A 216 14.11 -6.99 16.11
C ASP A 216 13.87 -5.60 16.78
N ALA A 217 12.62 -5.23 17.06
CA ALA A 217 12.30 -4.05 17.86
C ALA A 217 12.48 -4.33 19.36
N LEU A 218 12.03 -5.49 19.86
CA LEU A 218 12.24 -5.85 21.27
C LEU A 218 13.73 -6.00 21.61
N ASP A 219 14.53 -6.63 20.76
CA ASP A 219 15.97 -6.79 21.00
C ASP A 219 16.72 -5.43 21.03
N ARG A 220 16.18 -4.38 20.39
CA ARG A 220 16.73 -3.01 20.48
C ARG A 220 16.37 -2.28 21.77
N PHE A 221 15.21 -2.57 22.36
CA PHE A 221 14.63 -1.74 23.41
C PHE A 221 14.44 -2.43 24.76
N ILE A 222 14.50 -3.76 24.80
CA ILE A 222 14.35 -4.56 26.01
C ILE A 222 15.57 -5.46 26.16
N THR A 223 16.26 -5.32 27.28
CA THR A 223 17.37 -6.21 27.63
C THR A 223 16.80 -7.53 28.15
N ARG A 224 17.17 -8.65 27.51
CA ARG A 224 16.77 -9.99 27.97
C ARG A 224 17.38 -10.28 29.35
N PRO A 225 16.62 -10.77 30.33
CA PRO A 225 17.19 -11.14 31.63
C PRO A 225 18.19 -12.29 31.47
N SER A 226 19.37 -12.16 32.08
CA SER A 226 20.33 -13.27 32.23
C SER A 226 19.70 -14.41 33.04
N SER A 227 19.96 -15.67 32.68
CA SER A 227 19.45 -16.84 33.41
C SER A 227 19.93 -16.80 34.87
N GLY A 228 19.00 -16.65 35.82
CA GLY A 228 19.25 -16.74 37.26
C GLY A 228 19.50 -15.41 37.98
N GLU A 229 19.56 -14.28 37.28
CA GLU A 229 19.57 -12.96 37.93
C GLU A 229 18.15 -12.42 38.05
N LYS A 230 17.78 -11.91 39.23
CA LYS A 230 16.62 -11.00 39.36
C LYS A 230 17.00 -9.67 38.70
N GLY A 231 17.02 -9.67 37.37
CA GLY A 231 17.54 -8.58 36.55
C GLY A 231 16.66 -7.33 36.67
N LEU A 232 17.32 -6.18 36.89
CA LEU A 232 16.70 -4.86 36.73
C LEU A 232 16.18 -4.75 35.29
N ILE A 233 14.86 -4.65 35.12
CA ILE A 233 14.26 -4.45 33.80
C ILE A 233 14.64 -3.05 33.32
N GLU A 234 15.46 -2.98 32.27
CA GLU A 234 15.90 -1.73 31.66
C GLU A 234 14.78 -1.15 30.77
N THR A 235 13.78 -0.52 31.40
CA THR A 235 12.63 0.10 30.71
C THR A 235 13.00 1.36 29.92
N GLY A 236 14.19 1.92 30.17
CA GLY A 236 14.60 3.22 29.66
C GLY A 236 14.73 3.33 28.15
N LYS A 237 15.25 2.29 27.48
CA LYS A 237 15.41 2.30 26.02
C LYS A 237 14.05 2.32 25.31
N MET A 238 13.06 1.59 25.83
CA MET A 238 11.69 1.63 25.31
C MET A 238 11.05 3.00 25.53
N ILE A 239 11.24 3.62 26.69
CA ILE A 239 10.75 4.99 26.96
C ILE A 239 11.38 6.01 26.00
N GLN A 240 12.70 5.93 25.79
CA GLN A 240 13.41 6.78 24.82
C GLN A 240 12.89 6.58 23.38
N ALA A 241 12.56 5.35 23.01
CA ALA A 241 11.95 5.04 21.71
C ALA A 241 10.55 5.66 21.58
N ILE A 242 9.73 5.64 22.63
CA ILE A 242 8.41 6.27 22.67
C ILE A 242 8.51 7.80 22.59
N ALA A 243 9.48 8.42 23.27
CA ALA A 243 9.73 9.85 23.11
C ALA A 243 10.21 10.20 21.69
N ALA A 244 11.03 9.34 21.08
CA ALA A 244 11.45 9.49 19.69
C ALA A 244 10.27 9.36 18.71
N LEU A 245 9.32 8.45 18.96
CA LEU A 245 8.08 8.31 18.20
C LEU A 245 7.26 9.62 18.21
N ALA A 246 7.10 10.23 19.38
CA ALA A 246 6.43 11.53 19.50
C ALA A 246 7.15 12.61 18.69
N ALA A 247 8.49 12.69 18.80
CA ALA A 247 9.30 13.65 18.06
C ALA A 247 9.18 13.48 16.54
N ARG A 248 9.25 12.23 16.03
CA ARG A 248 9.08 11.95 14.59
C ARG A 248 7.68 12.30 14.10
N THR A 249 6.66 12.00 14.89
CA THR A 249 5.27 12.38 14.56
C THR A 249 5.15 13.89 14.40
N VAL A 250 5.66 14.67 15.37
CA VAL A 250 5.68 16.15 15.31
C VAL A 250 6.47 16.64 14.09
N SER A 251 7.62 16.04 13.80
CA SER A 251 8.44 16.41 12.65
C SER A 251 7.71 16.20 11.32
N ARG A 252 6.87 15.16 11.20
CA ARG A 252 6.04 14.97 10.00
C ARG A 252 5.05 16.11 9.79
N PHE A 253 4.45 16.62 10.86
CA PHE A 253 3.59 17.81 10.81
C PHE A 253 4.36 19.08 10.43
N VAL A 254 5.53 19.31 11.05
CA VAL A 254 6.41 20.45 10.72
C VAL A 254 6.78 20.45 9.24
N ASN A 255 7.10 19.27 8.70
CA ASN A 255 7.49 19.08 7.30
C ASN A 255 6.30 18.98 6.33
N LYS A 256 5.05 19.02 6.80
CA LYS A 256 3.81 18.82 6.01
C LYS A 256 3.80 17.48 5.27
N ARG A 257 4.36 16.47 5.92
CA ARG A 257 4.46 15.06 5.50
C ARG A 257 3.61 14.13 6.38
N ASP A 258 2.72 14.71 7.19
CA ASP A 258 1.74 13.99 8.00
C ASP A 258 0.56 13.49 7.14
N HIS A 259 -0.10 12.46 7.64
CA HIS A 259 -1.35 11.92 7.11
C HIS A 259 -2.53 12.23 8.06
N GLY A 260 -2.47 13.35 8.80
CA GLY A 260 -3.40 13.61 9.89
C GLY A 260 -3.00 12.90 11.19
N LEU A 261 -3.51 13.40 12.31
CA LEU A 261 -2.98 13.08 13.65
C LEU A 261 -3.05 11.57 13.97
N HIS A 262 -4.24 10.99 13.82
CA HIS A 262 -4.46 9.58 14.09
C HIS A 262 -3.57 8.70 13.20
N ALA A 263 -3.70 8.79 11.87
CA ALA A 263 -2.95 7.94 10.95
C ALA A 263 -1.44 8.08 11.14
N THR A 264 -0.92 9.31 11.29
CA THR A 264 0.52 9.55 11.48
C THR A 264 1.04 8.87 12.74
N ILE A 265 0.31 8.95 13.86
CA ILE A 265 0.72 8.27 15.12
C ILE A 265 0.75 6.76 14.92
N VAL A 266 -0.31 6.19 14.35
CA VAL A 266 -0.39 4.74 14.11
C VAL A 266 0.73 4.29 13.18
N GLU A 267 1.02 5.03 12.11
CA GLU A 267 2.14 4.73 11.21
C GLU A 267 3.47 4.70 11.95
N GLU A 268 3.76 5.71 12.76
CA GLU A 268 5.02 5.77 13.50
C GLU A 268 5.15 4.60 14.48
N ILE A 269 4.08 4.25 15.22
CA ILE A 269 4.07 3.08 16.12
C ILE A 269 4.32 1.80 15.32
N LEU A 270 3.54 1.56 14.26
CA LEU A 270 3.66 0.36 13.45
C LEU A 270 5.06 0.23 12.84
N ARG A 271 5.66 1.32 12.34
CA ARG A 271 7.00 1.29 11.75
C ARG A 271 8.11 0.99 12.76
N GLU A 272 8.01 1.50 13.98
CA GLU A 272 9.06 1.32 14.98
C GLU A 272 8.98 -0.03 15.67
N LEU A 273 7.76 -0.52 15.90
CA LEU A 273 7.50 -1.64 16.78
C LEU A 273 6.89 -2.85 16.08
N TYR A 274 6.13 -2.70 15.00
CA TYR A 274 5.33 -3.79 14.41
C TYR A 274 5.52 -3.94 12.90
N LEU A 275 6.60 -3.44 12.30
CA LEU A 275 6.70 -3.24 10.84
C LEU A 275 6.52 -4.56 10.07
N SER A 276 7.10 -5.63 10.58
CA SER A 276 7.04 -6.97 10.01
C SER A 276 5.60 -7.51 10.10
N ASN A 277 5.02 -7.49 11.30
CA ASN A 277 3.65 -7.97 11.55
C ASN A 277 2.57 -7.07 10.91
N ALA A 278 2.88 -5.79 10.66
CA ALA A 278 2.04 -4.83 9.94
C ALA A 278 2.05 -5.05 8.42
N GLY A 279 2.85 -5.99 7.92
CA GLY A 279 2.78 -6.44 6.52
C GLY A 279 3.96 -6.06 5.64
N LYS A 280 5.06 -5.55 6.18
CA LYS A 280 6.24 -5.19 5.36
C LYS A 280 6.77 -6.37 4.55
N PHE A 281 6.90 -7.54 5.18
CA PHE A 281 7.37 -8.75 4.48
C PHE A 281 6.39 -9.18 3.38
N ILE A 282 5.09 -9.08 3.64
CA ILE A 282 4.02 -9.38 2.68
C ILE A 282 4.14 -8.46 1.47
N TRP A 283 4.35 -7.16 1.70
CA TRP A 283 4.58 -6.16 0.67
C TRP A 283 5.80 -6.45 -0.20
N GLU A 284 6.94 -6.76 0.42
CA GLU A 284 8.16 -7.10 -0.32
C GLU A 284 8.04 -8.41 -1.10
N LEU A 285 7.36 -9.42 -0.54
CA LEU A 285 7.10 -10.69 -1.21
C LEU A 285 6.23 -10.49 -2.46
N MET A 286 5.17 -9.68 -2.39
CA MET A 286 4.33 -9.36 -3.55
C MET A 286 5.13 -8.69 -4.68
N LYS A 287 6.02 -7.75 -4.33
CA LYS A 287 6.92 -7.11 -5.30
C LYS A 287 7.89 -8.11 -5.91
N LYS A 288 8.42 -9.01 -5.10
CA LYS A 288 9.30 -10.09 -5.55
C LYS A 288 8.58 -11.05 -6.50
N ASP A 289 7.41 -11.55 -6.14
CA ASP A 289 6.63 -12.48 -6.96
C ASP A 289 6.28 -11.88 -8.33
N THR A 290 6.03 -10.58 -8.35
CA THR A 290 5.80 -9.79 -9.56
C THR A 290 7.04 -9.80 -10.49
N ALA A 291 8.23 -9.58 -9.94
CA ALA A 291 9.48 -9.64 -10.70
C ALA A 291 9.82 -11.07 -11.13
N ASP A 292 9.64 -12.05 -10.24
CA ASP A 292 9.93 -13.46 -10.50
C ASP A 292 9.09 -13.98 -11.68
N ALA A 293 7.89 -13.43 -11.92
CA ALA A 293 7.05 -13.82 -13.05
C ALA A 293 7.63 -13.59 -14.45
N PHE A 294 8.74 -12.86 -14.53
CA PHE A 294 9.44 -12.53 -15.77
C PHE A 294 10.88 -13.08 -15.83
N GLY A 295 11.18 -14.13 -15.04
CA GLY A 295 12.47 -14.82 -15.13
C GLY A 295 12.72 -15.49 -16.49
N ASP A 296 13.95 -15.91 -16.76
CA ASP A 296 14.37 -16.26 -18.13
C ASP A 296 13.80 -17.56 -18.71
N ASN A 297 13.33 -18.48 -17.86
CA ASN A 297 12.76 -19.74 -18.33
C ASN A 297 11.24 -19.61 -18.57
N GLU A 298 10.86 -19.43 -19.84
CA GLU A 298 9.47 -19.35 -20.30
C GLU A 298 8.60 -20.56 -19.92
N LYS A 299 9.18 -21.74 -19.68
CA LYS A 299 8.42 -22.92 -19.24
C LYS A 299 8.08 -22.88 -17.75
N ILE A 300 8.69 -21.96 -17.00
CA ILE A 300 8.51 -21.82 -15.55
C ILE A 300 7.78 -20.52 -15.23
N PHE A 301 8.13 -19.42 -15.88
CA PHE A 301 7.66 -18.08 -15.51
C PHE A 301 6.61 -17.58 -16.50
N GLY A 302 5.39 -17.34 -16.01
CA GLY A 302 4.24 -17.14 -16.89
C GLY A 302 4.23 -15.82 -17.65
N GLY A 303 4.85 -14.77 -17.13
CA GLY A 303 5.05 -13.51 -17.85
C GLY A 303 5.97 -13.70 -19.07
N SER A 304 7.09 -14.41 -18.86
CA SER A 304 8.00 -14.80 -19.94
C SER A 304 7.37 -15.77 -20.93
N ALA A 305 6.58 -16.74 -20.44
CA ALA A 305 5.81 -17.66 -21.28
C ALA A 305 4.90 -16.90 -22.25
N PHE A 306 4.11 -15.96 -21.72
CA PHE A 306 3.18 -15.17 -22.50
C PHE A 306 3.91 -14.32 -23.56
N LEU A 307 4.95 -13.59 -23.16
CA LEU A 307 5.71 -12.72 -24.08
C LEU A 307 6.43 -13.51 -25.18
N SER A 308 7.04 -14.65 -24.84
CA SER A 308 7.73 -15.51 -25.81
C SER A 308 6.75 -16.10 -26.82
N GLU A 309 5.57 -16.51 -26.37
CA GLU A 309 4.52 -17.01 -27.25
C GLU A 309 3.94 -15.91 -28.15
N ILE A 310 3.81 -14.67 -27.66
CA ILE A 310 3.42 -13.53 -28.50
C ILE A 310 4.48 -13.32 -29.59
N ALA A 311 5.78 -13.37 -29.23
CA ALA A 311 6.86 -13.20 -30.19
C ALA A 311 6.88 -14.30 -31.25
N ALA A 312 6.60 -15.55 -30.86
CA ALA A 312 6.62 -16.70 -31.74
C ALA A 312 5.42 -16.76 -32.71
N LYS A 313 4.28 -16.17 -32.33
CA LYS A 313 3.00 -16.37 -33.05
C LYS A 313 2.47 -15.13 -33.73
N SER A 314 2.90 -13.94 -33.31
CA SER A 314 2.45 -12.69 -33.92
C SER A 314 3.15 -12.47 -35.26
N ASP A 315 2.41 -11.97 -36.24
CA ASP A 315 3.01 -11.48 -37.48
C ASP A 315 3.67 -10.12 -37.23
N PRO A 316 5.00 -9.96 -37.41
CA PRO A 316 5.67 -8.68 -37.24
C PRO A 316 5.14 -7.58 -38.18
N ALA A 317 4.55 -7.95 -39.33
CA ALA A 317 3.94 -6.99 -40.26
C ALA A 317 2.55 -6.52 -39.80
N ALA A 318 1.92 -7.23 -38.88
CA ALA A 318 0.60 -6.93 -38.33
C ALA A 318 0.56 -7.26 -36.82
N PRO A 319 1.37 -6.58 -35.99
CA PRO A 319 1.44 -6.87 -34.56
C PRO A 319 0.09 -6.63 -33.88
N PRO A 320 -0.30 -7.46 -32.90
CA PRO A 320 -1.55 -7.26 -32.19
C PRO A 320 -1.53 -5.95 -31.40
N ARG A 321 -2.70 -5.30 -31.29
CA ARG A 321 -2.89 -4.21 -30.33
C ARG A 321 -2.95 -4.81 -28.94
N ILE A 322 -2.08 -4.35 -28.03
CA ILE A 322 -2.02 -4.86 -26.65
C ILE A 322 -2.28 -3.70 -25.67
N THR A 323 -3.42 -3.78 -24.97
CA THR A 323 -3.71 -2.92 -23.82
C THR A 323 -3.37 -3.67 -22.54
N VAL A 324 -2.62 -3.04 -21.64
CA VAL A 324 -2.20 -3.63 -20.37
C VAL A 324 -2.84 -2.87 -19.22
N VAL A 325 -3.64 -3.58 -18.41
CA VAL A 325 -4.40 -3.03 -17.28
C VAL A 325 -3.80 -3.54 -15.98
N GLY A 326 -3.50 -2.64 -15.05
CA GLY A 326 -2.94 -3.00 -13.74
C GLY A 326 -3.73 -2.34 -12.62
N HIS A 327 -4.31 -3.16 -11.74
CA HIS A 327 -4.96 -2.69 -10.50
C HIS A 327 -4.00 -2.75 -9.31
N SER A 328 -3.95 -1.70 -8.49
CA SER A 328 -3.11 -1.68 -7.28
C SER A 328 -1.67 -2.10 -7.60
N THR A 329 -1.18 -3.19 -6.99
CA THR A 329 0.15 -3.78 -7.21
C THR A 329 0.39 -4.22 -8.66
N GLY A 330 -0.66 -4.46 -9.44
CA GLY A 330 -0.57 -4.72 -10.88
C GLY A 330 0.19 -3.64 -11.66
N ALA A 331 0.30 -2.41 -11.14
CA ALA A 331 1.15 -1.38 -11.73
C ALA A 331 2.67 -1.70 -11.64
N ILE A 332 3.10 -2.37 -10.57
CA ILE A 332 4.47 -2.89 -10.46
C ILE A 332 4.67 -4.00 -11.49
N TYR A 333 3.65 -4.84 -11.68
CA TYR A 333 3.64 -5.92 -12.67
C TYR A 333 3.79 -5.40 -14.09
N ILE A 334 3.12 -4.29 -14.42
CA ILE A 334 3.30 -3.61 -15.71
C ILE A 334 4.73 -3.11 -15.88
N ALA A 335 5.38 -2.60 -14.82
CA ALA A 335 6.76 -2.14 -14.92
C ALA A 335 7.72 -3.30 -15.25
N GLU A 336 7.57 -4.45 -14.59
CA GLU A 336 8.39 -5.66 -14.91
C GLU A 336 8.03 -6.23 -16.29
N PHE A 337 6.74 -6.22 -16.65
CA PHE A 337 6.27 -6.63 -17.98
C PHE A 337 6.95 -5.83 -19.08
N LEU A 338 7.02 -4.50 -18.96
CA LEU A 338 7.64 -3.63 -19.96
C LEU A 338 9.14 -3.88 -20.10
N ASP A 339 9.83 -4.12 -18.97
CA ASP A 339 11.25 -4.50 -18.96
C ASP A 339 11.45 -5.81 -19.75
N LYS A 340 10.70 -6.88 -19.44
CA LYS A 340 10.83 -8.15 -20.17
C LYS A 340 10.34 -8.09 -21.62
N ALA A 341 9.31 -7.30 -21.89
CA ALA A 341 8.81 -7.09 -23.24
C ALA A 341 9.82 -6.34 -24.11
N ALA A 342 10.69 -5.50 -23.55
CA ALA A 342 11.75 -4.84 -24.32
C ALA A 342 12.78 -5.83 -24.86
N GLU A 343 13.02 -6.93 -24.13
CA GLU A 343 13.91 -8.00 -24.55
C GLU A 343 13.28 -8.88 -25.63
N LEU A 344 12.03 -9.29 -25.42
CA LEU A 344 11.38 -10.32 -26.26
C LEU A 344 10.56 -9.75 -27.42
N LEU A 345 10.10 -8.50 -27.31
CA LEU A 345 9.20 -7.84 -28.27
C LEU A 345 9.63 -6.39 -28.52
N PRO A 346 10.88 -6.11 -28.92
CA PRO A 346 11.45 -4.75 -28.93
C PRO A 346 10.61 -3.73 -29.71
N ASP A 347 10.00 -4.14 -30.82
CA ASP A 347 9.20 -3.27 -31.69
C ASP A 347 7.70 -3.20 -31.30
N GLN A 348 7.27 -3.95 -30.28
CA GLN A 348 5.88 -3.91 -29.84
C GLN A 348 5.59 -2.64 -29.03
N HIS A 349 4.49 -1.99 -29.36
CA HIS A 349 3.92 -0.87 -28.63
C HIS A 349 2.75 -1.31 -27.74
N PHE A 350 2.52 -0.58 -26.64
CA PHE A 350 1.50 -0.89 -25.64
C PHE A 350 0.64 0.32 -25.30
N GLU A 351 -0.62 0.05 -24.95
CA GLU A 351 -1.49 1.01 -24.28
C GLU A 351 -1.61 0.62 -22.81
N ILE A 352 -1.55 1.59 -21.89
CA ILE A 352 -1.52 1.29 -20.45
C ILE A 352 -2.72 1.89 -19.74
N ILE A 353 -3.37 1.08 -18.90
CA ILE A 353 -4.41 1.52 -17.98
C ILE A 353 -4.02 1.16 -16.55
N PHE A 354 -3.87 2.16 -15.70
CA PHE A 354 -3.73 1.95 -14.26
C PHE A 354 -5.06 2.16 -13.53
N LEU A 355 -5.34 1.28 -12.57
CA LEU A 355 -6.49 1.35 -11.68
C LEU A 355 -5.97 1.44 -10.24
N ALA A 356 -6.12 2.59 -9.59
CA ALA A 356 -5.59 2.88 -8.25
C ALA A 356 -4.16 2.31 -8.01
N PRO A 357 -3.16 2.69 -8.83
CA PRO A 357 -1.87 2.00 -8.85
C PRO A 357 -1.08 2.15 -7.54
N ALA A 358 -0.72 1.02 -6.96
CA ALA A 358 0.11 0.89 -5.76
C ALA A 358 1.56 0.63 -6.17
N ALA A 359 2.22 1.66 -6.70
CA ALA A 359 3.63 1.63 -7.08
C ALA A 359 4.29 2.97 -6.73
N THR A 360 5.55 2.93 -6.32
CA THR A 360 6.29 4.17 -6.03
C THR A 360 6.50 4.98 -7.31
N PHE A 361 6.54 6.30 -7.17
CA PHE A 361 6.90 7.18 -8.28
C PHE A 361 8.26 6.83 -8.87
N ALA A 362 9.23 6.44 -8.03
CA ALA A 362 10.56 6.03 -8.49
C ALA A 362 10.51 4.82 -9.44
N LYS A 363 9.79 3.74 -9.07
CA LYS A 363 9.66 2.54 -9.92
C LYS A 363 9.00 2.86 -11.25
N ILE A 364 7.89 3.59 -11.23
CA ILE A 364 7.17 3.92 -12.47
C ILE A 364 7.93 4.93 -13.32
N THR A 365 8.58 5.92 -12.71
CA THR A 365 9.44 6.87 -13.44
C THR A 365 10.55 6.15 -14.17
N GLY A 366 11.26 5.24 -13.50
CA GLY A 366 12.30 4.45 -14.16
C GLY A 366 11.76 3.61 -15.32
N SER A 367 10.56 3.03 -15.17
CA SER A 367 9.89 2.29 -16.25
C SER A 367 9.50 3.21 -17.42
N ILE A 368 8.92 4.38 -17.16
CA ILE A 368 8.59 5.39 -18.18
C ILE A 368 9.85 5.85 -18.92
N GLU A 369 10.94 6.15 -18.20
CA GLU A 369 12.18 6.62 -18.82
C GLU A 369 12.76 5.60 -19.81
N ARG A 370 12.71 4.31 -19.46
CA ARG A 370 13.15 3.22 -20.34
C ARG A 370 12.19 2.99 -21.50
N HIS A 371 10.88 3.06 -21.27
CA HIS A 371 9.88 2.48 -22.19
C HIS A 371 8.88 3.46 -22.81
N LYS A 372 8.94 4.77 -22.51
CA LYS A 372 7.96 5.76 -23.03
C LYS A 372 7.80 5.76 -24.56
N HIS A 373 8.84 5.38 -25.31
CA HIS A 373 8.81 5.32 -26.77
C HIS A 373 7.98 4.15 -27.31
N ARG A 374 7.64 3.18 -26.44
CA ARG A 374 6.82 1.99 -26.71
C ARG A 374 5.44 2.08 -26.06
N ILE A 375 5.09 3.23 -25.48
CA ILE A 375 3.80 3.46 -24.85
C ILE A 375 3.01 4.45 -25.70
N ASP A 376 2.06 3.93 -26.49
CA ASP A 376 1.24 4.74 -27.39
C ASP A 376 0.20 5.56 -26.65
N SER A 377 -0.29 5.03 -25.53
CA SER A 377 -1.36 5.66 -24.77
C SER A 377 -1.34 5.26 -23.29
N PHE A 378 -1.81 6.17 -22.45
CA PHE A 378 -1.84 6.00 -21.01
C PHE A 378 -3.13 6.56 -20.41
N ARG A 379 -3.73 5.83 -19.46
CA ARG A 379 -4.84 6.29 -18.62
C ARG A 379 -4.69 5.78 -17.20
N MET A 380 -4.82 6.65 -16.21
CA MET A 380 -4.89 6.27 -14.80
C MET A 380 -6.25 6.62 -14.23
N PHE A 381 -6.99 5.65 -13.72
CA PHE A 381 -8.16 5.87 -12.87
C PHE A 381 -7.73 5.76 -11.42
N THR A 382 -7.98 6.79 -10.63
CA THR A 382 -7.63 6.78 -9.20
C THR A 382 -8.50 7.76 -8.42
N MET A 383 -8.32 7.84 -7.10
CA MET A 383 -9.17 8.59 -6.20
C MET A 383 -8.65 9.99 -5.91
N GLN A 384 -9.57 10.93 -5.66
CA GLN A 384 -9.25 12.21 -5.04
C GLN A 384 -8.73 12.00 -3.61
N ASP A 385 -7.84 12.88 -3.15
CA ASP A 385 -7.22 12.85 -1.83
C ASP A 385 -8.25 12.78 -0.69
N LYS A 386 -9.37 13.49 -0.85
CA LYS A 386 -10.48 13.46 0.12
C LYS A 386 -11.11 12.07 0.25
N LEU A 387 -11.24 11.33 -0.85
CA LEU A 387 -11.79 9.99 -0.83
C LEU A 387 -10.79 8.99 -0.27
N GLU A 388 -9.50 9.12 -0.62
CA GLU A 388 -8.42 8.30 -0.05
C GLU A 388 -8.35 8.42 1.48
N LYS A 389 -8.55 9.64 2.01
CA LYS A 389 -8.62 9.88 3.46
C LYS A 389 -9.92 9.40 4.12
N ALA A 390 -10.95 9.11 3.33
CA ALA A 390 -12.24 8.64 3.83
C ALA A 390 -12.43 7.11 3.67
N ASP A 391 -11.61 6.47 2.83
CA ASP A 391 -11.56 5.02 2.68
C ASP A 391 -10.86 4.42 3.89
N LYS A 392 -11.57 3.68 4.74
CA LYS A 392 -11.00 3.14 5.99
C LYS A 392 -10.46 1.74 5.73
N LEU A 393 -9.13 1.58 5.67
CA LEU A 393 -8.50 0.27 5.49
C LEU A 393 -8.81 -0.69 6.65
N VAL A 394 -8.53 -0.25 7.88
CA VAL A 394 -8.84 -0.99 9.11
C VAL A 394 -9.68 -0.06 9.98
N PRO A 395 -10.98 -0.36 10.23
CA PRO A 395 -11.96 0.62 10.66
C PRO A 395 -11.55 1.48 11.87
N PHE A 396 -10.90 0.88 12.87
CA PHE A 396 -10.43 1.57 14.09
C PHE A 396 -8.97 2.01 14.02
N LEU A 397 -8.11 1.15 13.48
CA LEU A 397 -6.66 1.33 13.52
C LEU A 397 -6.15 2.29 12.45
N TYR A 398 -6.67 2.21 11.23
CA TYR A 398 -6.10 2.93 10.09
C TYR A 398 -7.21 3.60 9.26
N PRO A 399 -7.44 4.91 9.47
CA PRO A 399 -8.63 5.61 8.97
C PRO A 399 -8.53 6.05 7.49
N HIS A 400 -7.50 5.62 6.76
CA HIS A 400 -7.21 6.02 5.38
C HIS A 400 -7.01 4.79 4.48
N SER A 401 -6.93 5.05 3.17
CA SER A 401 -6.90 4.02 2.13
C SER A 401 -5.69 3.08 2.26
N LEU A 402 -5.74 1.98 1.53
CA LEU A 402 -4.59 1.10 1.37
C LEU A 402 -3.35 1.84 0.83
N LEU A 403 -3.50 2.79 -0.09
CA LEU A 403 -2.35 3.52 -0.64
C LEU A 403 -1.70 4.42 0.41
N TYR A 404 -2.48 5.04 1.29
CA TYR A 404 -1.96 5.74 2.46
C TYR A 404 -1.15 4.82 3.35
N PHE A 405 -1.65 3.61 3.62
CA PHE A 405 -0.95 2.62 4.44
C PHE A 405 0.36 2.16 3.79
N ILE A 406 0.35 1.92 2.47
CA ILE A 406 1.56 1.57 1.72
C ILE A 406 2.59 2.70 1.78
N SER A 407 2.17 3.94 1.50
CA SER A 407 3.02 5.14 1.54
C SER A 407 3.57 5.44 2.94
N GLY A 408 2.75 5.27 3.97
CA GLY A 408 3.05 5.62 5.35
C GLY A 408 3.80 4.55 6.12
N VAL A 409 3.57 3.26 5.84
CA VAL A 409 4.08 2.13 6.62
C VAL A 409 4.94 1.18 5.79
N LEU A 410 4.41 0.69 4.66
CA LEU A 410 4.99 -0.48 3.97
C LEU A 410 6.15 -0.15 3.03
N GLU A 411 6.24 1.05 2.48
CA GLU A 411 7.39 1.47 1.69
C GLU A 411 8.61 1.86 2.55
N ASN A 412 9.79 1.89 1.93
CA ASN A 412 11.06 2.22 2.61
C ASN A 412 11.15 3.73 2.93
N GLY A 413 10.46 4.16 3.98
CA GLY A 413 10.37 5.58 4.38
C GLY A 413 8.92 5.96 4.66
N TYR A 414 8.67 7.14 5.23
CA TYR A 414 7.31 7.64 5.51
C TYR A 414 6.82 8.59 4.41
N ASP A 415 5.50 8.61 4.19
CA ASP A 415 4.83 9.42 3.15
C ASP A 415 5.53 9.23 1.78
N VAL A 416 5.94 8.00 1.46
CA VAL A 416 6.69 7.68 0.24
C VAL A 416 5.78 7.94 -0.96
N PRO A 417 6.24 8.69 -1.98
CA PRO A 417 5.41 8.98 -3.13
C PRO A 417 4.95 7.74 -3.88
N VAL A 418 3.63 7.49 -3.86
CA VAL A 418 2.92 6.42 -4.58
C VAL A 418 2.08 7.03 -5.71
N ILE A 419 2.24 6.52 -6.94
CA ILE A 419 1.70 7.16 -8.15
C ILE A 419 0.16 7.26 -8.20
N GLY A 420 -0.54 6.35 -7.50
CA GLY A 420 -2.00 6.39 -7.41
C GLY A 420 -2.55 7.53 -6.55
N MET A 421 -1.76 8.15 -5.67
CA MET A 421 -2.29 9.11 -4.70
C MET A 421 -2.27 10.55 -5.24
N GLN A 422 -3.44 11.21 -5.26
CA GLN A 422 -3.58 12.60 -5.71
C GLN A 422 -2.68 13.59 -4.95
N ARG A 423 -2.43 13.31 -3.67
CA ARG A 423 -1.51 14.07 -2.80
C ARG A 423 -0.18 14.42 -3.48
N PHE A 424 0.41 13.45 -4.16
CA PHE A 424 1.72 13.59 -4.80
C PHE A 424 1.66 14.27 -6.17
N PHE A 425 0.50 14.76 -6.62
CA PHE A 425 0.40 15.68 -7.76
C PHE A 425 0.39 17.14 -7.32
N ASN A 426 0.32 17.41 -6.01
CA ASN A 426 0.37 18.75 -5.46
C ASN A 426 1.81 19.29 -5.44
N ARG A 427 2.19 20.07 -6.46
CA ARG A 427 3.51 20.71 -6.57
C ARG A 427 3.84 21.70 -5.43
N ARG A 428 2.85 22.17 -4.66
CA ARG A 428 3.10 23.01 -3.49
C ARG A 428 3.60 22.20 -2.30
N LEU A 429 3.05 21.00 -2.10
CA LEU A 429 3.49 20.08 -1.04
C LEU A 429 4.74 19.29 -1.46
N PHE A 430 4.81 18.92 -2.74
CA PHE A 430 5.88 18.11 -3.32
C PHE A 430 6.50 18.83 -4.51
N PRO A 431 7.31 19.88 -4.27
CA PRO A 431 7.89 20.69 -5.32
C PRO A 431 8.94 19.91 -6.12
N ASP A 432 8.91 20.11 -7.44
CA ASP A 432 9.77 19.40 -8.42
C ASP A 432 11.27 19.49 -8.07
N ARG A 433 11.74 20.61 -7.52
CA ARG A 433 13.16 20.78 -7.11
C ARG A 433 13.60 19.84 -5.98
N ARG A 434 12.68 19.44 -5.09
CA ARG A 434 12.97 18.55 -3.96
C ARG A 434 12.64 17.09 -4.28
N PHE A 435 11.81 16.86 -5.29
CA PHE A 435 11.32 15.55 -5.69
C PHE A 435 11.37 15.42 -7.23
N PRO A 436 12.58 15.36 -7.82
CA PRO A 436 12.74 15.31 -9.28
C PRO A 436 12.08 14.07 -9.92
N GLU A 437 12.03 12.95 -9.21
CA GLU A 437 11.37 11.71 -9.65
C GLU A 437 9.86 11.91 -9.86
N LEU A 438 9.22 12.79 -9.09
CA LEU A 438 7.81 13.12 -9.29
C LEU A 438 7.58 13.87 -10.60
N THR A 439 8.54 14.70 -11.01
CA THR A 439 8.40 15.58 -12.18
C THR A 439 8.27 14.79 -13.47
N VAL A 440 9.08 13.76 -13.68
CA VAL A 440 9.07 12.95 -14.91
C VAL A 440 7.73 12.25 -15.08
N ALA A 441 7.27 11.49 -14.08
CA ALA A 441 5.98 10.81 -14.15
C ALA A 441 4.81 11.80 -14.28
N ARG A 442 4.81 12.91 -13.53
CA ARG A 442 3.77 13.95 -13.67
C ARG A 442 3.74 14.51 -15.09
N ASN A 443 4.89 14.79 -15.70
CA ASN A 443 4.95 15.35 -17.04
C ASN A 443 4.46 14.34 -18.08
N PHE A 444 4.87 13.07 -17.98
CA PHE A 444 4.38 11.99 -18.84
C PHE A 444 2.86 11.83 -18.74
N ILE A 445 2.33 11.77 -17.52
CA ILE A 445 0.89 11.64 -17.28
C ILE A 445 0.12 12.84 -17.82
N ASN A 446 0.63 14.06 -17.62
CA ASN A 446 -0.03 15.28 -18.07
C ASN A 446 0.15 15.57 -19.56
N SER A 447 1.13 14.96 -20.24
CA SER A 447 1.26 15.07 -21.70
C SER A 447 0.16 14.35 -22.46
N THR A 448 -0.51 13.40 -21.82
CA THR A 448 -1.66 12.69 -22.39
C THR A 448 -2.95 13.41 -22.00
N PRO A 449 -3.75 13.93 -22.95
CA PRO A 449 -5.05 14.53 -22.64
C PRO A 449 -5.93 13.58 -21.81
N GLY A 450 -6.23 13.99 -20.58
CA GLY A 450 -7.00 13.17 -19.63
C GLY A 450 -6.23 11.99 -19.03
N GLY A 451 -4.90 11.97 -19.07
CA GLY A 451 -4.06 10.89 -18.57
C GLY A 451 -4.37 10.45 -17.13
N VAL A 452 -5.04 11.28 -16.33
CA VAL A 452 -5.66 10.88 -15.06
C VAL A 452 -7.15 11.18 -15.00
N VAL A 453 -7.90 10.23 -14.44
CA VAL A 453 -9.31 10.33 -14.07
C VAL A 453 -9.40 10.23 -12.56
N TRP A 454 -9.71 11.36 -11.91
CA TRP A 454 -9.90 11.45 -10.46
C TRP A 454 -11.37 11.17 -10.11
N SER A 455 -11.65 10.03 -9.48
CA SER A 455 -12.99 9.68 -9.01
C SER A 455 -13.43 10.60 -7.86
N VAL A 456 -14.69 11.03 -7.72
CA VAL A 456 -15.85 10.76 -8.60
C VAL A 456 -15.95 11.81 -9.71
N THR A 457 -16.12 11.37 -10.95
CA THR A 457 -16.22 12.25 -12.12
C THR A 457 -17.62 12.84 -12.27
N LYS A 458 -17.71 14.03 -12.86
CA LYS A 458 -18.99 14.67 -13.20
C LYS A 458 -19.80 13.82 -14.21
N SER A 459 -21.13 13.99 -14.22
CA SER A 459 -22.03 13.22 -15.10
C SER A 459 -21.77 13.43 -16.59
N ASP A 460 -21.36 14.65 -16.95
CA ASP A 460 -21.04 15.15 -18.28
C ASP A 460 -19.60 14.86 -18.75
N SER A 461 -18.78 14.18 -17.93
CA SER A 461 -17.43 13.78 -18.35
C SER A 461 -17.47 12.93 -19.62
N LEU A 462 -16.41 12.95 -20.43
CA LEU A 462 -16.37 12.21 -21.70
C LEU A 462 -16.42 10.69 -21.48
N ALA A 463 -16.86 9.95 -22.49
CA ALA A 463 -16.70 8.50 -22.50
C ALA A 463 -15.21 8.13 -22.42
N GLY A 464 -14.88 7.04 -21.74
CA GLY A 464 -13.47 6.72 -21.43
C GLY A 464 -12.89 7.51 -20.24
N MET A 465 -13.63 8.48 -19.68
CA MET A 465 -13.16 9.37 -18.61
C MET A 465 -14.11 9.44 -17.41
N LYS A 466 -14.92 8.39 -17.19
CA LYS A 466 -15.89 8.31 -16.08
C LYS A 466 -15.44 7.31 -15.03
N SER A 467 -15.59 7.68 -13.76
CA SER A 467 -15.43 6.80 -12.61
C SER A 467 -16.33 7.25 -11.46
N ALA A 468 -16.90 6.30 -10.72
CA ALA A 468 -17.62 6.53 -9.48
C ALA A 468 -17.08 5.70 -8.30
N SER A 469 -15.87 5.15 -8.44
CA SER A 469 -15.18 4.41 -7.38
C SER A 469 -14.99 5.29 -6.13
N LEU A 470 -15.39 4.79 -4.96
CA LEU A 470 -15.28 5.52 -3.69
C LEU A 470 -14.17 4.97 -2.80
N LYS A 471 -13.75 3.73 -3.05
CA LYS A 471 -12.72 3.00 -2.34
C LYS A 471 -11.67 2.45 -3.30
N HIS A 472 -10.49 2.14 -2.76
CA HIS A 472 -9.36 1.59 -3.50
C HIS A 472 -9.72 0.31 -4.30
N GLY A 473 -10.55 -0.54 -3.69
CA GLY A 473 -11.01 -1.80 -4.29
C GLY A 473 -12.10 -1.66 -5.36
N ASP A 474 -12.67 -0.47 -5.57
CA ASP A 474 -13.86 -0.32 -6.41
C ASP A 474 -13.57 -0.20 -7.92
N PHE A 475 -12.31 -0.09 -8.34
CA PHE A 475 -11.99 0.26 -9.74
C PHE A 475 -12.22 -0.88 -10.74
N ASP A 476 -12.28 -2.14 -10.27
CA ASP A 476 -12.54 -3.31 -11.11
C ASP A 476 -14.02 -3.76 -11.09
N ASN A 477 -14.88 -3.08 -10.34
CA ASN A 477 -16.31 -3.38 -10.23
C ASN A 477 -17.22 -2.14 -10.43
N ASP A 478 -16.68 -0.92 -10.33
CA ASP A 478 -17.43 0.30 -10.61
C ASP A 478 -17.89 0.35 -12.07
N LYS A 479 -19.20 0.36 -12.26
CA LYS A 479 -19.84 0.34 -13.59
C LYS A 479 -19.38 1.50 -14.48
N LYS A 480 -19.08 2.67 -13.92
CA LYS A 480 -18.63 3.83 -14.73
C LYS A 480 -17.18 3.63 -15.20
N THR A 481 -16.31 3.16 -14.33
CA THR A 481 -14.91 2.82 -14.64
C THR A 481 -14.85 1.71 -15.69
N LEU A 482 -15.63 0.63 -15.52
CA LEU A 482 -15.67 -0.46 -16.49
C LEU A 482 -16.19 -0.01 -17.87
N LYS A 483 -17.22 0.85 -17.92
CA LYS A 483 -17.68 1.45 -19.19
C LYS A 483 -16.64 2.36 -19.83
N SER A 484 -15.81 3.03 -19.03
CA SER A 484 -14.70 3.82 -19.55
C SER A 484 -13.64 2.92 -20.18
N ILE A 485 -13.25 1.83 -19.52
CA ILE A 485 -12.31 0.87 -20.09
C ILE A 485 -12.88 0.23 -21.36
N GLU A 486 -14.15 -0.20 -21.35
CA GLU A 486 -14.84 -0.72 -22.54
C GLU A 486 -14.74 0.26 -23.71
N HIS A 487 -14.96 1.55 -23.46
CA HIS A 487 -14.82 2.59 -24.47
C HIS A 487 -13.38 2.70 -25.00
N LEU A 488 -12.38 2.75 -24.12
CA LEU A 488 -10.96 2.85 -24.50
C LEU A 488 -10.51 1.65 -25.35
N LEU A 489 -10.91 0.44 -24.96
CA LEU A 489 -10.63 -0.78 -25.71
C LEU A 489 -11.28 -0.76 -27.10
N LYS A 490 -12.47 -0.17 -27.24
CA LYS A 490 -13.24 -0.17 -28.49
C LYS A 490 -12.92 1.00 -29.42
N LYS A 491 -12.57 2.16 -28.87
CA LYS A 491 -12.48 3.45 -29.58
C LYS A 491 -11.12 4.12 -29.47
N GLY A 492 -10.20 3.57 -28.69
CA GLY A 492 -8.89 4.16 -28.43
C GLY A 492 -8.93 5.22 -27.33
N PHE A 493 -7.77 5.85 -27.09
CA PHE A 493 -7.56 6.79 -25.99
C PHE A 493 -7.74 8.26 -26.38
N SER A 494 -7.97 8.54 -27.67
CA SER A 494 -8.31 9.86 -28.17
C SER A 494 -9.66 10.31 -27.60
N ASN A 495 -9.73 11.57 -27.18
CA ASN A 495 -11.03 12.20 -26.91
C ASN A 495 -11.78 12.22 -28.23
N GLY A 496 -12.81 11.37 -28.37
CA GLY A 496 -13.59 11.29 -29.60
C GLY A 496 -14.00 12.69 -30.07
N SER A 497 -13.50 13.09 -31.23
CA SER A 497 -14.07 14.16 -32.04
C SER A 497 -15.33 13.67 -32.72
#